data_AF-Q23DS9-F1
#
_entry.id   AF-Q23DS9-F1
#
_cell.length_a   1.000
_cell.length_b   1.000
_cell.length_c   1.000
_cell.angle_alpha   90.00
_cell.angle_beta   90.00
_cell.angle_gamma   90.00
#
_symmetry.space_group_name_H-M   'P 1'
#
loop_
_entity.id
_entity.type
_entity.pdbx_description
1 polymer ?
#
loop_
_entity_poly.entity_id
_entity_poly.type
_entity_poly.pdbx_seq_one_letter_code
_entity_poly.pdbx_strand_id
1 'polypeptide(L)'
;MSDNEEKKEVKPIKGDDGSLYFELDDKKRVTVRKFKGKLYVDIREFYEKDGEMLPGKKGISLNLQNWEQFRSLIDSIDQCITDI
;
A
#
# COMPACT_ATOMS: atom_id res chain seq x y z
N MET A 1 22.19 -4.33 20.03
CA MET A 1 22.71 -5.39 19.15
C MET A 1 21.53 -5.82 18.33
N SER A 2 21.33 -5.16 17.20
CA SER A 2 21.85 -5.60 15.89
C SER A 2 20.73 -6.34 15.21
N ASP A 3 19.93 -5.62 14.44
CA ASP A 3 19.39 -6.13 13.19
C ASP A 3 19.34 -4.95 12.23
N ASN A 4 20.49 -4.78 11.56
CA ASN A 4 20.59 -4.07 10.30
C ASN A 4 19.88 -4.94 9.27
N GLU A 5 18.54 -4.91 9.24
CA GLU A 5 17.80 -5.47 8.12
C GLU A 5 18.12 -4.62 6.89
N GLU A 6 18.86 -5.21 5.95
CA GLU A 6 18.99 -4.68 4.60
C GLU A 6 17.59 -4.39 4.07
N LYS A 7 17.20 -3.12 3.97
CA LYS A 7 16.01 -2.71 3.23
C LYS A 7 16.16 -3.22 1.80
N LYS A 8 15.57 -4.37 1.49
CA LYS A 8 15.39 -4.82 0.11
C LYS A 8 14.71 -3.67 -0.63
N GLU A 9 15.33 -3.19 -1.70
CA GLU A 9 14.68 -2.24 -2.60
C GLU A 9 13.39 -2.90 -3.13
N VAL A 10 12.24 -2.53 -2.57
CA VAL A 10 10.96 -2.98 -3.09
C VAL A 10 10.64 -2.15 -4.32
N LYS A 11 10.85 -2.73 -5.50
CA LYS A 11 10.48 -2.09 -6.77
C LYS A 11 8.98 -2.24 -7.00
N PRO A 12 8.30 -1.19 -7.50
CA PRO A 12 6.88 -1.30 -7.82
C PRO A 12 6.67 -2.26 -8.99
N ILE A 13 5.61 -3.05 -8.91
CA ILE A 13 5.10 -3.87 -10.00
C ILE A 13 4.11 -3.02 -10.79
N LYS A 14 4.19 -3.08 -12.12
CA LYS A 14 3.28 -2.35 -13.00
C LYS A 14 2.03 -3.19 -13.26
N GLY A 15 0.86 -2.62 -12.98
CA GLY A 15 -0.43 -3.22 -13.32
C GLY A 15 -0.83 -2.95 -14.77
N ASP A 16 -1.76 -3.75 -15.28
CA ASP A 16 -2.25 -3.66 -16.66
C ASP A 16 -2.98 -2.35 -16.96
N ASP A 17 -3.56 -1.72 -15.93
CA ASP A 17 -4.22 -0.41 -16.00
C ASP A 17 -3.23 0.77 -15.92
N GLY A 18 -1.92 0.50 -15.92
CA GLY A 18 -0.87 1.50 -15.76
C GLY A 18 -0.66 1.97 -14.32
N SER A 19 -1.34 1.35 -13.35
CA SER A 19 -1.03 1.56 -11.93
C SER A 19 0.34 0.97 -11.55
N LEU A 20 0.86 1.43 -10.43
CA LEU A 20 2.05 0.85 -9.79
C LEU A 20 1.63 0.30 -8.44
N TYR A 21 2.02 -0.91 -8.10
CA TYR A 21 1.70 -1.49 -6.80
C TYR A 21 2.88 -2.16 -6.12
N PHE A 22 2.79 -2.25 -4.80
CA PHE A 22 3.71 -2.94 -3.91
C PHE A 22 2.92 -3.99 -3.16
N GLU A 23 3.49 -5.17 -2.96
CA GLU A 23 2.89 -6.24 -2.18
C GLU A 23 3.33 -6.11 -0.71
N LEU A 24 2.35 -6.03 0.20
CA LEU A 24 2.58 -6.04 1.65
C LEU A 24 2.64 -7.48 2.17
N ASP A 25 1.78 -8.34 1.63
CA ASP A 25 1.76 -9.79 1.76
C ASP A 25 1.08 -10.40 0.52
N ASP A 26 0.93 -11.72 0.47
CA ASP A 26 0.34 -12.45 -0.66
C ASP A 26 -1.06 -11.95 -1.08
N LYS A 27 -1.78 -11.28 -0.19
CA LYS A 27 -3.16 -10.83 -0.39
C LYS A 27 -3.37 -9.35 -0.12
N LYS A 28 -2.34 -8.55 0.11
CA LYS A 28 -2.48 -7.11 0.40
C LYS A 28 -1.52 -6.30 -0.44
N ARG A 29 -2.05 -5.24 -1.05
CA ARG A 29 -1.28 -4.35 -1.92
C ARG A 29 -1.44 -2.89 -1.50
N VAL A 30 -0.37 -2.13 -1.71
CA VAL A 30 -0.43 -0.67 -1.83
C VAL A 30 -0.37 -0.32 -3.31
N THR A 31 -1.39 0.33 -3.85
CA THR A 31 -1.47 0.68 -5.29
C THR A 31 -1.55 2.19 -5.48
N VAL A 32 -0.65 2.74 -6.28
CA VAL A 32 -0.68 4.13 -6.76
C VAL A 32 -1.34 4.14 -8.14
N ARG A 33 -2.47 4.82 -8.27
CA ARG A 33 -3.22 4.90 -9.54
C ARG A 33 -3.83 6.27 -9.79
N LYS A 34 -4.23 6.51 -11.04
CA LYS A 34 -5.05 7.66 -11.43
C LYS A 34 -6.48 7.21 -11.72
N PHE A 35 -7.45 7.92 -11.18
CA PHE A 35 -8.86 7.70 -11.48
C PHE A 35 -9.57 9.04 -11.67
N LYS A 36 -10.21 9.20 -12.84
CA LYS A 36 -10.87 10.46 -13.25
C LYS A 36 -9.95 11.68 -13.06
N GLY A 37 -8.69 11.55 -13.48
CA GLY A 37 -7.68 12.61 -13.42
C GLY A 37 -7.07 12.88 -12.03
N LYS A 38 -7.50 12.18 -10.98
CA LYS A 38 -6.99 12.35 -9.62
C LYS A 38 -6.11 11.17 -9.20
N LEU A 39 -5.05 11.46 -8.44
CA LEU A 39 -4.14 10.45 -7.89
C LEU A 39 -4.72 9.87 -6.58
N TYR A 40 -4.64 8.55 -6.46
CA TYR A 40 -5.02 7.80 -5.27
C TYR A 40 -3.94 6.81 -4.87
N VAL A 41 -3.82 6.59 -3.56
CA VAL A 41 -3.07 5.50 -2.96
C VAL A 41 -4.05 4.56 -2.29
N ASP A 42 -4.17 3.34 -2.81
CA ASP A 42 -5.06 2.32 -2.29
C ASP A 42 -4.27 1.37 -1.40
N ILE A 43 -4.80 1.05 -0.22
CA ILE A 43 -4.29 -0.02 0.65
C ILE A 43 -5.42 -1.04 0.78
N ARG A 44 -5.28 -2.21 0.16
CA ARG A 44 -6.42 -3.12 -0.08
C ARG A 44 -6.04 -4.59 0.00
N GLU A 45 -6.94 -5.38 0.60
CA GLU A 45 -6.93 -6.84 0.57
C GLU A 45 -7.50 -7.33 -0.77
N PHE A 46 -6.82 -8.29 -1.38
CA PHE A 46 -7.19 -8.98 -2.61
C PHE A 46 -7.61 -10.41 -2.28
N TYR A 47 -8.46 -10.97 -3.12
CA TYR A 47 -8.85 -12.37 -3.06
C TYR A 47 -8.65 -13.01 -4.43
N GLU A 48 -8.36 -14.30 -4.43
CA GLU A 48 -8.25 -15.08 -5.66
C GLU A 48 -9.63 -15.55 -6.10
N LYS A 49 -9.92 -15.43 -7.39
CA LYS A 49 -11.08 -16.01 -8.03
C LYS A 49 -10.70 -16.42 -9.44
N ASP A 50 -10.93 -17.69 -9.78
CA ASP A 50 -10.63 -18.25 -11.11
C ASP A 50 -9.16 -18.05 -11.54
N GLY A 51 -8.22 -18.06 -10.59
CA GLY A 51 -6.79 -17.83 -10.81
C GLY A 51 -6.38 -16.35 -10.92
N GLU A 52 -7.34 -15.42 -10.82
CA GLU A 52 -7.09 -13.97 -10.86
C GLU A 52 -7.19 -13.33 -9.47
N MET A 53 -6.26 -12.41 -9.19
CA MET A 53 -6.27 -11.63 -7.95
C MET A 53 -7.15 -10.38 -8.12
N LEU A 54 -8.30 -10.36 -7.44
CA LEU A 54 -9.28 -9.29 -7.52
C LEU A 54 -9.31 -8.44 -6.24
N PRO A 55 -9.55 -7.12 -6.32
CA PRO A 55 -9.65 -6.27 -5.16
C PRO A 55 -10.87 -6.64 -4.30
N GLY A 56 -10.64 -6.87 -3.02
CA GLY A 56 -11.68 -7.15 -2.03
C GLY A 56 -12.32 -5.90 -1.45
N LYS A 57 -13.36 -6.10 -0.62
CA LYS A 57 -14.08 -5.02 0.07
C LYS A 57 -13.22 -4.34 1.16
N LYS A 58 -12.33 -5.09 1.81
CA LYS A 58 -11.46 -4.57 2.88
C LYS A 58 -10.32 -3.75 2.28
N GLY A 59 -10.31 -2.46 2.59
CA GLY A 59 -9.28 -1.54 2.13
C GLY A 59 -9.81 -0.14 1.94
N ILE A 60 -8.90 0.81 1.84
CA ILE A 60 -9.19 2.23 1.71
C ILE A 60 -8.49 2.81 0.48
N SER A 61 -9.12 3.82 -0.13
CA SER A 61 -8.52 4.63 -1.18
C SER A 61 -8.28 6.03 -0.63
N LEU A 62 -7.02 6.39 -0.45
CA LEU A 62 -6.61 7.71 0.01
C LEU A 62 -6.40 8.61 -1.20
N ASN A 63 -7.01 9.80 -1.20
CA ASN A 63 -6.59 10.85 -2.13
C ASN A 63 -5.20 11.38 -1.71
N LEU A 64 -4.59 12.20 -2.56
CA LEU A 64 -3.26 12.76 -2.28
C LEU A 64 -3.17 13.49 -0.93
N GLN A 65 -4.18 14.30 -0.58
CA GLN A 65 -4.20 15.04 0.68
C GLN A 65 -4.21 14.11 1.90
N ASN A 66 -5.05 13.07 1.90
CA ASN A 66 -5.12 12.10 2.98
C ASN A 66 -3.85 11.25 3.06
N TRP A 67 -3.23 10.94 1.91
CA TRP A 67 -1.94 10.26 1.87
C TRP A 67 -0.82 11.09 2.50
N GLU A 68 -0.77 12.39 2.19
CA GLU A 68 0.22 13.31 2.78
C GLU A 68 0.05 13.42 4.31
N GLN A 69 -1.19 13.46 4.79
CA GLN A 69 -1.47 13.45 6.23
C GLN A 69 -1.16 12.10 6.89
N PHE A 70 -1.46 10.98 6.23
CA PHE A 70 -1.06 9.67 6.75
C PHE A 70 0.47 9.58 6.87
N ARG A 71 1.20 10.05 5.84
CA ARG A 71 2.66 10.05 5.82
C ARG A 71 3.27 10.93 6.92
N SER A 72 2.66 12.06 7.26
CA SER A 72 3.16 12.93 8.34
C SER A 72 2.99 12.33 9.73
N LEU A 73 2.11 11.32 9.88
CA LEU A 73 1.83 10.65 11.13
C LEU A 73 2.66 9.38 11.34
N ILE A 74 3.41 8.90 10.34
CA ILE A 74 4.14 7.61 10.39
C ILE A 74 5.03 7.51 11.64
N ASP A 75 5.88 8.50 11.89
CA ASP A 75 6.80 8.45 13.04
C ASP A 75 6.06 8.36 14.38
N SER A 76 4.92 9.05 14.50
CA SER A 76 4.08 9.00 15.71
C SER A 76 3.37 7.66 15.85
N ILE A 77 2.93 7.08 14.73
CA ILE A 77 2.33 5.73 14.69
C ILE A 77 3.37 4.69 15.10
N ASP A 78 4.60 4.76 14.58
CA ASP A 78 5.69 3.83 14.88
C ASP A 78 6.06 3.87 16.37
N GLN A 79 6.10 5.06 16.98
CA GLN A 79 6.27 5.20 18.41
C GLN A 79 5.14 4.50 19.18
N CYS A 80 3.87 4.75 18.82
CA CYS A 80 2.74 4.08 19.46
C CYS A 80 2.74 2.55 19.29
N ILE A 81 3.24 2.01 18.17
CA ILE A 81 3.37 0.57 17.97
C ILE A 81 4.40 -0.03 18.94
N THR A 82 5.49 0.69 19.22
CA THR A 82 6.54 0.24 20.15
C THR A 82 6.07 0.26 21.61
N ASP A 83 5.14 1.15 21.93
CA ASP A 83 4.66 1.37 23.30
C ASP A 83 3.51 0.43 23.73
N ILE A 84 2.94 -0.37 22.82
CA ILE A 84 1.86 -1.34 23.07
C ILE A 84 2.43 -2.76 23.20
#